data_AF-A0A6B3F256-F1
#
_entry.id   AF-A0A6B3F256-F1
#
_cell.length_a   1.000
_cell.length_b   1.000
_cell.length_c   1.000
_cell.angle_alpha   90.00
_cell.angle_beta   90.00
_cell.angle_gamma   90.00
#
_symmetry.space_group_name_H-M   'P 1'
#
loop_
_entity.id
_entity.type
_entity.pdbx_description
1 polymer ?
#
loop_
_entity_poly.entity_id
_entity_poly.type
_entity_poly.pdbx_seq_one_letter_code
_entity_poly.pdbx_strand_id
1 'polypeptide(L)'
;PDAYLSVTEALRAGGFANRARVKVKWVTSDDCKTPAGAAAQLGDCDAICIPGGFGDRGVVGKVGAITYAREHKVPLLGLCLGLQC
;
A
#
# COMPACT_ATOMS: atom_id res chain seq x y z
N PRO A 1 5.05 6.64 -11.40
CA PRO A 1 6.11 5.67 -11.75
C PRO A 1 5.53 4.50 -12.55
N ASP A 2 6.02 4.29 -13.78
CA ASP A 2 5.45 3.32 -14.74
C ASP A 2 5.48 1.88 -14.24
N ALA A 3 6.37 1.55 -13.29
CA ALA A 3 6.50 0.23 -12.69
C ALA A 3 5.20 -0.32 -12.08
N TYR A 4 4.26 0.56 -11.72
CA TYR A 4 2.98 0.17 -11.12
C TYR A 4 1.76 0.62 -11.94
N LEU A 5 1.94 0.93 -13.23
CA LEU A 5 0.88 1.45 -14.11
C LEU A 5 -0.38 0.56 -14.05
N SER A 6 -0.24 -0.75 -14.29
CA SER A 6 -1.37 -1.68 -14.27
C SER A 6 -2.06 -1.75 -12.90
N VAL A 7 -1.30 -1.62 -11.80
CA VAL A 7 -1.88 -1.60 -10.45
C VAL A 7 -2.70 -0.32 -10.25
N THR A 8 -2.16 0.83 -10.66
CA THR A 8 -2.87 2.11 -10.53
C THR A 8 -4.12 2.19 -11.40
N GLU A 9 -4.07 1.63 -12.62
CA GLU A 9 -5.24 1.56 -13.50
C GLU A 9 -6.30 0.62 -12.93
N ALA A 10 -5.91 -0.53 -12.37
CA ALA A 10 -6.85 -1.44 -11.72
C ALA A 10 -7.55 -0.79 -10.51
N LEU A 11 -6.81 -0.04 -9.69
CA LEU A 11 -7.40 0.71 -8.58
C LEU A 11 -8.39 1.78 -9.08
N ARG A 12 -8.05 2.53 -10.14
CA ARG A 12 -8.96 3.51 -10.77
C ARG A 12 -10.22 2.84 -11.31
N ALA A 13 -10.08 1.69 -11.99
CA ALA A 13 -11.20 0.90 -12.49
C ALA A 13 -12.12 0.44 -11.35
N GLY A 14 -11.56 0.00 -10.22
CA GLY A 14 -12.32 -0.31 -9.01
C GLY A 14 -13.10 0.90 -8.47
N GLY A 15 -12.49 2.09 -8.50
CA GLY A 15 -13.16 3.35 -8.20
C GLY A 15 -14.35 3.61 -9.12
N PHE A 16 -14.18 3.47 -10.44
CA PHE A 16 -15.25 3.68 -11.43
C PHE A 16 -16.46 2.79 -11.19
N ALA A 17 -16.23 1.50 -10.91
CA ALA A 17 -17.30 0.55 -10.58
C ALA A 17 -18.13 0.98 -9.35
N ASN A 18 -17.51 1.75 -8.44
CA ASN A 18 -18.12 2.25 -7.21
C ASN A 18 -18.51 3.75 -7.28
N ARG A 19 -18.48 4.36 -8.48
CA ARG A 19 -18.71 5.81 -8.69
C ARG A 19 -17.84 6.69 -7.78
N ALA A 20 -16.62 6.24 -7.48
CA ALA A 20 -15.66 6.91 -6.62
C ALA A 20 -14.38 7.28 -7.40
N ARG A 21 -13.69 8.32 -6.94
CA ARG A 21 -12.36 8.69 -7.46
C ARG A 21 -11.29 8.21 -6.50
N VAL A 22 -10.51 7.21 -6.91
CA VAL A 22 -9.33 6.76 -6.17
C VAL A 22 -8.19 7.77 -6.32
N LYS A 23 -7.70 8.31 -5.21
CA LYS A 23 -6.49 9.16 -5.14
C LYS A 23 -5.35 8.33 -4.60
N VAL A 24 -4.33 8.08 -5.43
CA VAL A 24 -3.17 7.27 -5.05
C VAL A 24 -2.13 8.16 -4.35
N LYS A 25 -1.87 7.90 -3.07
CA LYS A 25 -0.70 8.42 -2.34
C LYS A 25 0.45 7.43 -2.53
N TRP A 26 1.56 7.89 -3.09
CA TRP A 26 2.76 7.07 -3.22
C TRP A 26 3.56 7.12 -1.93
N VAL A 27 3.83 5.94 -1.37
CA VAL A 27 4.59 5.79 -0.11
C VAL A 27 5.80 4.93 -0.39
N THR A 28 6.99 5.43 -0.03
CA THR A 28 8.21 4.63 -0.08
C THR A 28 8.16 3.61 1.05
N SER A 29 8.35 2.32 0.76
CA SER A 29 8.21 1.28 1.77
C SER A 29 9.12 1.51 2.97
N ASP A 30 10.34 2.01 2.74
CA ASP A 30 11.33 2.24 3.78
C ASP A 30 10.90 3.26 4.84
N ASP A 31 9.97 4.16 4.51
CA ASP A 31 9.41 5.14 5.45
C ASP A 31 8.46 4.49 6.46
N CYS A 32 7.99 3.26 6.19
CA CYS A 32 7.08 2.50 7.04
C CYS A 32 7.79 1.47 7.94
N LYS A 33 9.14 1.47 8.03
CA LYS A 33 9.89 0.50 8.86
C LYS A 33 9.63 0.62 10.36
N THR A 34 9.18 1.77 10.83
CA THR A 34 8.87 2.02 12.25
C THR A 34 7.39 2.33 12.44
N PRO A 35 6.80 2.05 13.62
CA PRO A 35 5.40 2.40 13.89
C PRO A 35 5.09 3.88 13.66
N ALA A 36 5.97 4.79 14.10
CA ALA A 36 5.81 6.23 13.91
C ALA A 36 5.88 6.63 12.44
N GLY A 37 6.81 6.04 11.67
CA GLY A 37 6.92 6.28 10.23
C GLY A 37 5.70 5.78 9.46
N ALA A 38 5.23 4.57 9.77
CA ALA A 38 4.02 4.01 9.19
C ALA A 38 2.79 4.90 9.50
N ALA A 39 2.62 5.33 10.75
CA ALA A 39 1.53 6.22 11.13
C ALA A 39 1.59 7.57 10.39
N ALA A 40 2.78 8.16 10.25
CA ALA A 40 2.96 9.41 9.53
C ALA A 40 2.63 9.29 8.03
N GLN A 41 2.93 8.16 7.41
CA GLN A 41 2.69 7.92 5.99
C GLN A 41 1.27 7.44 5.68
N LEU A 42 0.62 6.72 6.59
CA LEU A 42 -0.61 5.98 6.32
C LEU A 42 -1.83 6.48 7.12
N GLY A 43 -1.64 7.41 8.06
CA GLY A 43 -2.70 7.90 8.95
C GLY A 43 -3.87 8.62 8.27
N ASP A 44 -3.67 9.09 7.05
CA ASP A 44 -4.64 9.79 6.21
C ASP A 44 -5.18 8.94 5.05
N CYS A 45 -4.85 7.64 5.01
CA CYS A 45 -5.26 6.73 3.93
C CYS A 45 -6.48 5.89 4.32
N ASP A 46 -7.48 5.82 3.43
CA ASP A 46 -8.68 4.99 3.61
C ASP A 46 -8.43 3.48 3.39
N ALA A 47 -7.40 3.13 2.62
CA ALA A 47 -7.02 1.76 2.29
C ALA A 47 -5.53 1.69 1.88
N ILE A 48 -4.94 0.51 2.02
CA ILE A 48 -3.52 0.27 1.73
C ILE A 48 -3.37 -0.83 0.67
N CYS A 49 -2.61 -0.57 -0.38
CA CYS A 49 -2.24 -1.56 -1.39
C CYS A 49 -0.73 -1.83 -1.30
N ILE A 50 -0.34 -3.08 -1.06
CA ILE A 50 1.05 -3.51 -1.06
C ILE A 50 1.31 -4.24 -2.38
N PRO A 51 1.91 -3.57 -3.39
CA PRO A 51 2.17 -4.20 -4.67
C PRO A 51 3.35 -5.18 -4.58
N GLY A 52 3.56 -5.91 -5.67
CA GLY A 52 4.77 -6.70 -5.89
C GLY A 52 6.04 -5.84 -5.75
N GLY A 53 7.19 -6.49 -5.55
CA GLY A 53 8.49 -5.84 -5.54
C GLY A 53 9.54 -6.83 -6.02
N PHE A 54 10.62 -6.31 -6.61
CA PHE A 54 11.72 -7.13 -7.07
C PHE A 54 12.86 -7.08 -6.04
N GLY A 55 13.37 -8.24 -5.65
CA GLY A 55 14.40 -8.36 -4.61
C GLY A 55 13.87 -8.23 -3.18
N ASP A 56 14.81 -8.17 -2.23
CA ASP A 56 14.59 -8.14 -0.78
C ASP A 56 14.42 -6.73 -0.21
N ARG A 57 14.84 -5.71 -0.96
CA ARG A 57 14.79 -4.32 -0.51
C ARG A 57 13.35 -3.87 -0.28
N GLY A 58 13.13 -3.25 0.88
CA GLY A 58 11.85 -2.64 1.24
C GLY A 58 10.82 -3.59 1.86
N VAL A 59 11.13 -4.88 2.01
CA VAL A 59 10.23 -5.87 2.63
C VAL A 59 9.88 -5.49 4.08
N VAL A 60 10.86 -5.11 4.90
CA VAL A 60 10.63 -4.70 6.31
C VAL A 60 9.65 -3.52 6.40
N GLY A 61 9.75 -2.59 5.46
CA GLY A 61 8.85 -1.45 5.36
C GLY A 61 7.42 -1.86 4.97
N LYS A 62 7.27 -2.81 4.04
CA LYS A 62 5.97 -3.38 3.66
C LYS A 62 5.31 -4.11 4.84
N VAL A 63 6.08 -4.89 5.60
CA VAL A 63 5.60 -5.55 6.82
C VAL A 63 5.14 -4.51 7.84
N GLY A 64 5.90 -3.43 8.05
CA GLY A 64 5.48 -2.34 8.93
C GLY A 64 4.17 -1.66 8.50
N ALA A 65 3.97 -1.45 7.20
CA ALA A 65 2.70 -0.93 6.65
C ALA A 65 1.53 -1.91 6.87
N ILE A 66 1.76 -3.22 6.72
CA ILE A 66 0.76 -4.27 6.99
C ILE A 66 0.39 -4.31 8.47
N THR A 67 1.39 -4.25 9.36
CA THR A 67 1.17 -4.18 10.82
C THR A 67 0.31 -2.99 11.18
N TYR A 68 0.65 -1.79 10.66
CA TYR A 68 -0.15 -0.59 10.86
C TYR A 68 -1.61 -0.79 10.39
N ALA A 69 -1.80 -1.30 9.16
CA ALA A 69 -3.13 -1.55 8.61
C ALA A 69 -3.96 -2.47 9.49
N ARG A 70 -3.36 -3.57 9.98
CA ARG A 70 -4.03 -4.56 10.83
C ARG A 70 -4.42 -3.98 12.18
N GLU A 71 -3.52 -3.27 12.85
CA GLU A 71 -3.76 -2.68 14.17
C GLU A 71 -4.84 -1.58 14.11
N HIS A 72 -4.89 -0.84 13.01
CA HIS A 72 -5.84 0.27 12.82
C HIS A 72 -7.08 -0.13 12.00
N LYS A 73 -7.21 -1.41 11.64
CA LYS A 73 -8.33 -1.97 10.85
C LYS A 73 -8.55 -1.24 9.52
N VAL A 74 -7.47 -0.78 8.89
CA VAL A 74 -7.48 -0.18 7.55
C VAL A 74 -7.53 -1.32 6.53
N PRO A 75 -8.47 -1.30 5.56
CA PRO A 75 -8.52 -2.28 4.48
C PRO A 75 -7.19 -2.41 3.75
N LEU A 76 -6.75 -3.65 3.53
CA LEU A 76 -5.46 -3.95 2.90
C LEU A 76 -5.60 -4.94 1.73
N LEU A 77 -4.92 -4.65 0.63
CA LEU A 77 -4.76 -5.53 -0.52
C LEU A 77 -3.27 -5.82 -0.76
N GLY A 78 -2.85 -7.07 -0.54
CA GLY A 78 -1.50 -7.55 -0.85
C GLY A 78 -1.44 -8.26 -2.21
N LEU A 79 -0.53 -7.85 -3.10
CA LEU A 79 -0.35 -8.44 -4.42
C LEU A 79 1.01 -9.16 -4.54
N CYS A 80 0.99 -10.46 -4.84
CA CYS A 80 2.19 -11.29 -5.01
C CYS A 80 3.12 -11.22 -3.78
N LEU A 81 4.25 -10.51 -3.84
CA LEU A 81 5.11 -10.28 -2.68
C LEU A 81 4.34 -9.63 -1.51
N GLY A 82 3.33 -8.81 -1.79
CA GLY A 82 2.48 -8.22 -0.75
C GLY A 82 1.62 -9.24 0.01
N LEU A 83 1.38 -10.44 -0.53
CA LEU A 83 0.76 -11.55 0.19
C LEU A 83 1.77 -12.33 1.05
N GLN A 84 3.05 -12.33 0.65
CA GLN A 84 4.12 -13.04 1.36
C GLN A 84 4.62 -12.27 2.59
N CYS A 85 4.47 -10.94 2.57
CA CYS A 85 4.80 -10.05 3.68
C CYS A 85 3.76 -10.16 4.80
#